data_AF-A0A3D2W2E0-F1
#
_entry.id   AF-A0A3D2W2E0-F1
#
_cell.length_a   1.000
_cell.length_b   1.000
_cell.length_c   1.000
_cell.angle_alpha   90.00
_cell.angle_beta   90.00
_cell.angle_gamma   90.00
#
_symmetry.space_group_name_H-M   'P 1'
#
loop_
_entity.id
_entity.type
_entity.pdbx_description
1 polymer ?
#
loop_
_entity_poly.entity_id
_entity_poly.type
_entity_poly.pdbx_seq_one_letter_code
_entity_poly.pdbx_strand_id
1 'polypeptide(L)'
;MLRSAMIAALAALALAGCEAADNEAEAPDVRASTVVVPETRVDAVPQEEPAVARSQWEAVNENARIRTGNLRVSLASGVRGGPLIFAFANGITIEAQPYDVAPADSRSGVGGQSFAAVLGGDPRVDTHLYRVISENVARTARDGGLCGEILTRHMAASEFVDGSGRWVFKLAAFSGEAAPPSGADPVLCRAYSYTAD
;
A
#
# COMPACT_ATOMS: atom_id res chain seq x y z
N MET A 1 17.38 -62.63 -62.93
CA MET A 1 18.58 -63.00 -63.72
C MET A 1 19.60 -61.89 -63.51
N LEU A 2 20.44 -62.01 -62.48
CA LEU A 2 21.86 -62.46 -62.51
C LEU A 2 22.81 -61.59 -63.35
N ARG A 3 23.90 -61.15 -62.70
CA ARG A 3 25.25 -60.72 -63.18
C ARG A 3 25.55 -59.26 -62.80
N SER A 4 26.39 -58.98 -61.80
CA SER A 4 27.85 -59.20 -61.66
C SER A 4 28.72 -58.34 -62.57
N ALA A 5 29.64 -57.61 -61.89
CA ALA A 5 31.00 -57.24 -62.32
C ALA A 5 31.15 -56.17 -63.43
N MET A 6 32.14 -55.28 -63.49
CA MET A 6 33.15 -54.71 -62.59
C MET A 6 34.00 -53.76 -63.48
N ILE A 7 34.59 -52.69 -62.89
CA ILE A 7 35.92 -52.08 -63.21
C ILE A 7 36.09 -50.94 -64.26
N ALA A 8 36.53 -49.79 -63.70
CA ALA A 8 37.52 -48.76 -64.12
C ALA A 8 37.27 -47.86 -65.36
N ALA A 9 37.72 -46.59 -65.44
CA ALA A 9 38.88 -45.93 -64.84
C ALA A 9 38.76 -44.38 -64.73
N LEU A 10 39.58 -43.83 -63.82
CA LEU A 10 40.22 -42.48 -63.70
C LEU A 10 40.20 -41.59 -64.97
N ALA A 11 40.27 -40.24 -64.95
CA ALA A 11 40.40 -39.12 -64.02
C ALA A 11 40.11 -37.85 -64.87
N ALA A 12 39.68 -36.68 -64.38
CA ALA A 12 40.51 -35.60 -63.82
C ALA A 12 39.77 -34.24 -63.98
N LEU A 13 40.30 -33.21 -63.30
CA LEU A 13 39.97 -31.76 -63.30
C LEU A 13 38.78 -31.37 -62.39
N ALA A 14 38.93 -30.70 -61.24
CA ALA A 14 39.72 -29.54 -60.81
C ALA A 14 38.74 -28.40 -60.43
N LEU A 15 38.94 -27.90 -59.21
CA LEU A 15 38.62 -26.57 -58.67
C LEU A 15 37.25 -26.31 -58.01
N ALA A 16 37.40 -25.86 -56.76
CA ALA A 16 36.59 -24.90 -56.02
C ALA A 16 35.25 -25.37 -55.41
N GLY A 17 35.30 -25.58 -54.09
CA GLY A 17 34.13 -25.66 -53.24
C GLY A 17 34.60 -25.81 -51.79
N CYS A 18 34.76 -24.68 -51.11
CA CYS A 18 35.08 -24.61 -49.68
C CYS A 18 34.07 -25.42 -48.85
N GLU A 19 34.57 -26.25 -47.94
CA GLU A 19 34.18 -26.22 -46.52
C GLU A 19 35.13 -27.16 -45.76
N ALA A 20 36.08 -26.55 -45.06
CA ALA A 20 36.93 -27.24 -44.12
C ALA A 20 36.24 -27.20 -42.74
N ALA A 21 36.05 -28.40 -42.20
CA ALA A 21 36.19 -28.82 -40.81
C ALA A 21 35.77 -27.84 -39.69
N ASP A 22 34.89 -28.28 -38.79
CA ASP A 22 35.39 -28.99 -37.60
C ASP A 22 34.25 -29.51 -36.72
N ASN A 23 34.44 -30.74 -36.21
CA ASN A 23 33.73 -31.23 -35.05
C ASN A 23 34.31 -30.51 -33.83
N GLU A 24 33.60 -29.53 -33.30
CA GLU A 24 33.86 -29.03 -31.95
C GLU A 24 32.67 -29.34 -31.04
N ALA A 25 33.00 -30.03 -29.96
CA ALA A 25 32.09 -30.49 -28.94
C ALA A 25 31.26 -29.33 -28.39
N GLU A 26 29.95 -29.48 -28.39
CA GLU A 26 29.05 -28.59 -27.68
C GLU A 26 29.26 -28.79 -26.17
N ALA A 27 30.18 -27.99 -25.60
CA ALA A 27 30.26 -27.80 -24.17
C ALA A 27 28.92 -27.18 -23.71
N PRO A 28 28.27 -27.71 -22.67
CA PRO A 28 27.08 -27.06 -22.15
C PRO A 28 27.52 -25.79 -21.42
N ASP A 29 27.52 -24.64 -22.11
CA ASP A 29 27.56 -23.33 -21.45
C ASP A 29 26.16 -23.02 -20.90
N VAL A 30 25.68 -23.89 -20.00
CA VAL A 30 24.62 -23.53 -19.09
C VAL A 30 25.31 -22.88 -17.92
N ARG A 31 25.61 -21.58 -18.05
CA ARG A 31 25.74 -20.74 -16.86
C ARG A 31 24.44 -20.94 -16.09
N ALA A 32 24.50 -21.67 -14.99
CA ALA A 32 23.44 -21.70 -14.01
C ALA A 32 23.20 -20.23 -13.63
N SER A 33 22.19 -19.63 -14.24
CA SER A 33 21.61 -18.41 -13.73
C SER A 33 21.10 -18.81 -12.37
N THR A 34 21.91 -18.57 -11.34
CA THR A 34 21.39 -18.43 -10.00
C THR A 34 20.42 -17.29 -10.12
N VAL A 35 19.15 -17.63 -10.34
CA VAL A 35 18.04 -16.77 -10.01
C VAL A 35 18.19 -16.59 -8.52
N VAL A 36 18.94 -15.57 -8.13
CA VAL A 36 18.88 -14.99 -6.81
C VAL A 36 17.47 -14.46 -6.76
N VAL A 37 16.56 -15.29 -6.25
CA VAL A 37 15.28 -14.80 -5.74
C VAL A 37 15.72 -13.80 -4.68
N PRO A 38 15.53 -12.48 -4.88
CA PRO A 38 15.81 -11.55 -3.81
C PRO A 38 14.99 -12.05 -2.63
N GLU A 39 15.59 -12.16 -1.44
CA GLU A 39 14.89 -12.46 -0.20
C GLU A 39 13.90 -11.32 0.08
N THR A 40 12.79 -11.29 -0.65
CA THR A 40 11.72 -10.33 -0.46
C THR A 40 10.79 -10.91 0.57
N ARG A 41 11.15 -10.73 1.83
CA ARG A 41 10.25 -10.13 2.81
C ARG A 41 11.05 -9.79 4.06
N VAL A 42 11.45 -8.52 4.09
CA VAL A 42 11.41 -7.72 5.31
C VAL A 42 10.14 -8.10 6.07
N ASP A 43 10.28 -8.44 7.35
CA ASP A 43 9.18 -8.83 8.25
C ASP A 43 7.91 -8.04 7.93
N ALA A 44 6.90 -8.75 7.41
CA ALA A 44 5.62 -8.12 7.08
C ALA A 44 5.05 -7.53 8.37
N VAL A 45 4.81 -6.22 8.38
CA VAL A 45 4.22 -5.55 9.53
C VAL A 45 2.80 -6.07 9.68
N PRO A 46 2.42 -6.62 10.85
CA PRO A 46 1.04 -6.96 11.10
C PRO A 46 0.17 -5.71 10.94
N GLN A 47 -0.82 -5.79 10.06
CA GLN A 47 -1.76 -4.73 9.75
C GLN A 47 -3.17 -5.30 9.61
N GLU A 48 -4.17 -4.47 9.86
CA GLU A 48 -5.58 -4.86 9.80
C GLU A 48 -6.42 -3.76 9.13
N GLU A 49 -7.55 -4.17 8.56
CA GLU A 49 -8.58 -3.21 8.15
C GLU A 49 -9.16 -2.52 9.41
N PRO A 50 -9.24 -1.17 9.42
CA PRO A 50 -9.82 -0.43 10.54
C PRO A 50 -11.18 -0.98 11.01
N ALA A 51 -11.37 -1.03 12.32
CA ALA A 51 -12.58 -1.50 13.01
C ALA A 51 -12.85 -3.02 12.96
N VAL A 52 -12.03 -3.81 12.26
CA VAL A 52 -12.25 -5.27 12.16
C VAL A 52 -11.76 -6.01 13.40
N ALA A 53 -10.54 -5.72 13.85
CA ALA A 53 -9.92 -6.42 14.98
C ALA A 53 -10.10 -5.68 16.31
N ARG A 54 -10.17 -4.34 16.27
CA ARG A 54 -10.20 -3.48 17.46
C ARG A 54 -11.16 -2.32 17.25
N SER A 55 -11.73 -1.86 18.35
CA SER A 55 -12.75 -0.81 18.34
C SER A 55 -12.46 0.35 19.28
N GLN A 56 -11.39 0.31 20.09
CA GLN A 56 -11.07 1.34 21.07
C GLN A 56 -9.58 1.67 21.04
N TRP A 57 -9.26 2.95 21.13
CA TRP A 57 -7.90 3.47 20.97
C TRP A 57 -7.65 4.69 21.86
N GLU A 58 -6.50 4.72 22.54
CA GLU A 58 -6.05 5.82 23.38
C GLU A 58 -5.29 6.86 22.56
N ALA A 59 -5.57 8.15 22.78
CA ALA A 59 -4.89 9.25 22.07
C ALA A 59 -3.44 9.45 22.55
N VAL A 60 -2.47 9.45 21.62
CA VAL A 60 -1.02 9.55 21.98
C VAL A 60 -0.36 10.86 21.56
N ASN A 61 -0.67 11.41 20.38
CA ASN A 61 -0.09 12.69 19.97
C ASN A 61 -0.88 13.87 20.57
N GLU A 62 -0.25 15.04 20.63
CA GLU A 62 -0.85 16.24 21.23
C GLU A 62 -2.14 16.67 20.51
N ASN A 63 -2.16 16.58 19.17
CA ASN A 63 -3.37 16.82 18.38
C ASN A 63 -4.53 15.92 18.82
N ALA A 64 -4.32 14.61 18.96
CA ALA A 64 -5.37 13.70 19.40
C ALA A 64 -5.80 13.99 20.84
N ARG A 65 -4.85 14.15 21.77
CA ARG A 65 -5.16 14.40 23.19
C ARG A 65 -5.97 15.66 23.42
N ILE A 66 -5.60 16.75 22.74
CA ILE A 66 -6.26 18.06 22.92
C ILE A 66 -7.55 18.14 22.12
N ARG A 67 -7.55 17.68 20.86
CA ARG A 67 -8.65 17.97 19.93
C ARG A 67 -9.71 16.87 19.91
N THR A 68 -9.34 15.58 19.96
CA THR A 68 -10.29 14.48 19.75
C THR A 68 -10.54 13.63 21.00
N GLY A 69 -9.56 13.52 21.90
CA GLY A 69 -9.53 12.48 22.92
C GLY A 69 -9.46 11.08 22.30
N ASN A 70 -9.75 10.06 23.11
CA ASN A 70 -9.75 8.65 22.69
C ASN A 70 -10.73 8.39 21.54
N LEU A 71 -10.43 7.36 20.75
CA LEU A 71 -11.19 7.00 19.56
C LEU A 71 -11.88 5.66 19.75
N ARG A 72 -13.12 5.58 19.28
CA ARG A 72 -13.81 4.32 19.02
C ARG A 72 -14.13 4.19 17.55
N VAL A 73 -13.88 3.02 16.96
CA VAL A 73 -14.19 2.74 15.56
C VAL A 73 -15.10 1.52 15.49
N SER A 74 -16.14 1.59 14.67
CA SER A 74 -17.09 0.48 14.49
C SER A 74 -17.66 0.45 13.07
N LEU A 75 -18.10 -0.73 12.63
CA LEU A 75 -18.83 -0.91 11.38
C LEU A 75 -20.25 -0.37 11.55
N ALA A 76 -20.65 0.63 10.75
CA ALA A 76 -21.98 1.25 10.85
C ALA A 76 -23.11 0.23 10.66
N SER A 77 -22.93 -0.71 9.72
CA SER A 77 -23.93 -1.74 9.39
C SER A 77 -23.50 -3.16 9.80
N GLY A 78 -22.38 -3.30 10.52
CA GLY A 78 -21.82 -4.61 10.88
C GLY A 78 -21.20 -5.41 9.72
N VAL A 79 -21.13 -4.83 8.52
CA VAL A 79 -20.58 -5.46 7.31
C VAL A 79 -19.19 -4.90 7.01
N ARG A 80 -18.20 -5.77 6.76
CA ARG A 80 -16.83 -5.40 6.37
C ARG A 80 -16.82 -4.63 5.04
N GLY A 81 -15.90 -3.67 4.90
CA GLY A 81 -15.88 -2.75 3.75
C GLY A 81 -17.08 -1.78 3.66
N GLY A 82 -18.00 -1.81 4.62
CA GLY A 82 -19.10 -0.84 4.74
C GLY A 82 -18.64 0.47 5.39
N PRO A 83 -19.56 1.44 5.55
CA PRO A 83 -19.26 2.66 6.29
C PRO A 83 -18.78 2.38 7.70
N LEU A 84 -17.81 3.17 8.16
CA LEU A 84 -17.31 3.16 9.52
C LEU A 84 -17.83 4.36 10.29
N ILE A 85 -18.10 4.14 11.58
CA ILE A 85 -18.33 5.20 12.56
C ILE A 85 -17.07 5.39 13.39
N PHE A 86 -16.52 6.61 13.35
CA PHE A 86 -15.44 7.08 14.18
C PHE A 86 -16.03 8.00 15.26
N ALA A 87 -16.05 7.53 16.50
CA ALA A 87 -16.55 8.28 17.64
C ALA A 87 -15.38 8.72 18.53
N PHE A 88 -15.18 10.02 18.62
CA PHE A 88 -14.10 10.64 19.39
C PHE A 88 -14.61 11.11 20.75
N ALA A 89 -13.80 10.93 21.79
CA ALA A 89 -14.19 11.19 23.18
C ALA A 89 -14.52 12.67 23.46
N ASN A 90 -14.02 13.60 22.65
CA ASN A 90 -14.37 15.02 22.72
C ASN A 90 -15.79 15.33 22.23
N GLY A 91 -16.49 14.39 21.59
CA GLY A 91 -17.83 14.55 21.03
C GLY A 91 -17.89 14.80 19.52
N ILE A 92 -16.80 14.58 18.77
CA ILE A 92 -16.88 14.46 17.30
C ILE A 92 -17.33 13.05 16.95
N THR A 93 -18.27 12.91 16.01
CA THR A 93 -18.63 11.62 15.41
C THR A 93 -18.61 11.75 13.91
N ILE A 94 -17.92 10.83 13.24
CA ILE A 94 -17.82 10.78 11.78
C ILE A 94 -18.37 9.46 11.27
N GLU A 95 -19.22 9.54 10.26
CA GLU A 95 -19.56 8.42 9.40
C GLU A 95 -18.78 8.57 8.10
N ALA A 96 -18.03 7.54 7.70
CA ALA A 96 -17.22 7.59 6.50
C ALA A 96 -17.26 6.28 5.72
N GLN A 97 -17.39 6.39 4.39
CA GLN A 97 -17.41 5.29 3.45
C GLN A 97 -16.00 5.03 2.92
N PRO A 98 -15.44 3.81 3.05
CA PRO A 98 -14.21 3.47 2.36
C PRO A 98 -14.43 3.53 0.84
N TYR A 99 -13.46 4.08 0.12
CA TYR A 99 -13.48 4.12 -1.36
C TYR A 99 -12.25 3.51 -2.01
N ASP A 100 -11.10 3.45 -1.32
CA ASP A 100 -9.87 2.88 -1.87
C ASP A 100 -8.87 2.48 -0.77
N VAL A 101 -7.84 1.73 -1.16
CA VAL A 101 -6.68 1.36 -0.34
C VAL A 101 -5.41 1.62 -1.15
N ALA A 102 -4.48 2.40 -0.59
CA ALA A 102 -3.25 2.78 -1.24
C ALA A 102 -2.01 2.34 -0.43
N PRO A 103 -0.90 1.92 -1.07
CA PRO A 103 0.37 1.70 -0.38
C PRO A 103 0.80 2.96 0.38
N ALA A 104 1.27 2.87 1.63
CA ALA A 104 1.60 4.08 2.37
C ALA A 104 2.83 4.83 1.84
N ASP A 105 3.72 4.18 1.10
CA ASP A 105 4.85 4.84 0.41
C ASP A 105 4.42 5.59 -0.86
N SER A 106 3.18 5.41 -1.33
CA SER A 106 2.61 6.14 -2.46
C SER A 106 2.31 7.61 -2.12
N ARG A 107 2.29 8.46 -3.14
CA ARG A 107 2.03 9.91 -2.98
C ARG A 107 0.63 10.15 -2.45
N SER A 108 0.52 10.96 -1.40
CA SER A 108 -0.77 11.37 -0.80
C SER A 108 -1.46 12.51 -1.56
N GLY A 109 -0.74 13.21 -2.44
CA GLY A 109 -1.16 14.46 -3.06
C GLY A 109 -0.86 15.71 -2.21
N VAL A 110 -0.47 15.57 -0.93
CA VAL A 110 -0.13 16.71 -0.07
C VAL A 110 1.35 17.04 -0.21
N GLY A 111 1.70 18.16 -0.87
CA GLY A 111 3.06 18.70 -0.85
C GLY A 111 4.15 17.71 -1.31
N GLY A 112 3.80 16.75 -2.16
CA GLY A 112 4.71 15.69 -2.62
C GLY A 112 5.01 14.58 -1.60
N GLN A 113 4.37 14.59 -0.43
CA GLN A 113 4.58 13.61 0.63
C GLN A 113 3.83 12.30 0.37
N SER A 114 4.36 11.19 0.87
CA SER A 114 3.66 9.91 0.89
C SER A 114 2.60 9.85 1.99
N PHE A 115 1.69 8.88 1.93
CA PHE A 115 0.72 8.66 3.02
C PHE A 115 1.40 8.35 4.35
N ALA A 116 2.47 7.55 4.36
CA ALA A 116 3.26 7.25 5.54
C ALA A 116 3.82 8.53 6.19
N ALA A 117 4.31 9.46 5.37
CA ALA A 117 4.83 10.74 5.84
C ALA A 117 3.72 11.64 6.42
N VAL A 118 2.56 11.71 5.75
CA VAL A 118 1.41 12.50 6.23
C VAL A 118 0.84 11.94 7.54
N LEU A 119 0.75 10.61 7.64
CA LEU A 119 0.21 9.91 8.82
C LEU A 119 1.21 9.82 9.97
N GLY A 120 2.52 9.96 9.70
CA GLY A 120 3.57 9.52 10.62
C GLY A 120 3.45 8.02 10.92
N GLY A 121 3.18 7.23 9.86
CA GLY A 121 2.96 5.78 9.89
C GLY A 121 4.16 4.97 9.38
N ASP A 122 4.00 3.65 9.31
CA ASP A 122 5.00 2.75 8.71
C ASP A 122 4.80 2.69 7.18
N PRO A 123 5.85 2.90 6.36
CA PRO A 123 5.74 2.88 4.90
C PRO A 123 5.38 1.51 4.31
N ARG A 124 5.44 0.43 5.11
CA ARG A 124 5.13 -0.95 4.68
C ARG A 124 3.66 -1.33 4.91
N VAL A 125 2.88 -0.45 5.52
CA VAL A 125 1.48 -0.69 5.91
C VAL A 125 0.58 0.05 4.93
N ASP A 126 -0.52 -0.55 4.50
CA ASP A 126 -1.45 0.09 3.59
C ASP A 126 -2.25 1.19 4.29
N THR A 127 -2.73 2.14 3.48
CA THR A 127 -3.55 3.26 3.92
C THR A 127 -4.96 3.10 3.36
N HIS A 128 -5.93 2.97 4.25
CA HIS A 128 -7.35 2.94 3.90
C HIS A 128 -7.89 4.35 3.75
N LEU A 129 -8.61 4.59 2.66
CA LEU A 129 -9.08 5.92 2.27
C LEU A 129 -10.60 5.98 2.36
N TYR A 130 -11.08 7.03 3.03
CA TYR A 130 -12.49 7.20 3.37
C TYR A 130 -13.02 8.55 2.91
N ARG A 131 -14.24 8.53 2.38
CA ARG A 131 -15.04 9.73 2.12
C ARG A 131 -15.94 9.96 3.32
N VAL A 132 -15.90 11.15 3.90
CA VAL A 132 -16.78 11.53 5.01
C VAL A 132 -18.19 11.75 4.47
N ILE A 133 -19.14 10.96 4.98
CA ILE A 133 -20.57 11.08 4.69
C ILE A 133 -21.16 12.15 5.59
N SER A 134 -20.88 12.05 6.89
CA SER A 134 -21.35 13.01 7.89
C SER A 134 -20.30 13.25 8.97
N GLU A 135 -20.23 14.49 9.44
CA GLU A 135 -19.42 14.91 10.58
C GLU A 135 -20.35 15.64 11.55
N ASN A 136 -20.58 15.04 12.72
CA ASN A 136 -21.35 15.61 13.81
C ASN A 136 -20.39 16.12 14.89
N VAL A 137 -20.55 17.39 15.25
CA VAL A 137 -19.70 18.06 16.23
C VAL A 137 -20.55 18.50 17.42
N ALA A 138 -20.40 17.80 18.55
CA ALA A 138 -21.06 18.18 19.79
C ALA A 138 -20.45 19.46 20.40
N ARG A 139 -21.20 20.12 21.29
CA ARG A 139 -20.73 21.36 21.99
C ARG A 139 -19.46 21.15 22.82
N THR A 140 -19.13 19.92 23.18
CA THR A 140 -17.92 19.56 23.92
C THR A 140 -16.66 19.65 23.06
N ALA A 141 -16.80 19.55 21.72
CA ALA A 141 -15.72 19.73 20.76
C ALA A 141 -15.51 21.22 20.46
N ARG A 142 -14.87 21.93 21.40
CA ARG A 142 -14.75 23.40 21.38
C ARG A 142 -14.02 23.97 20.17
N ASP A 143 -13.21 23.14 19.52
CA ASP A 143 -12.35 23.53 18.40
C ASP A 143 -12.95 23.16 17.03
N GLY A 144 -14.17 22.64 16.99
CA GLY A 144 -14.82 22.15 15.78
C GLY A 144 -14.59 20.67 15.50
N GLY A 145 -14.65 20.29 14.22
CA GLY A 145 -14.44 18.93 13.71
C GLY A 145 -12.95 18.57 13.59
N LEU A 146 -12.64 17.50 12.84
CA LEU A 146 -11.24 17.09 12.63
C LEU A 146 -10.44 18.13 11.82
N CYS A 147 -11.12 18.86 10.94
CA CYS A 147 -10.56 20.01 10.23
C CYS A 147 -10.80 21.36 10.93
N GLY A 148 -11.21 21.35 12.21
CA GLY A 148 -11.55 22.53 12.97
C GLY A 148 -12.91 23.12 12.53
N GLU A 149 -12.94 24.39 12.16
CA GLU A 149 -14.15 25.07 11.69
C GLU A 149 -14.56 24.67 10.26
N ILE A 150 -13.66 23.99 9.53
CA ILE A 150 -13.90 23.51 8.17
C ILE A 150 -14.35 22.07 8.23
N LEU A 151 -15.30 21.70 7.35
CA LEU A 151 -15.77 20.33 7.23
C LEU A 151 -14.67 19.38 6.74
N THR A 152 -14.55 18.26 7.42
CA THR A 152 -13.76 17.13 6.95
C THR A 152 -14.49 16.45 5.79
N ARG A 153 -13.78 16.21 4.68
CA ARG A 153 -14.35 15.59 3.47
C ARG A 153 -13.76 14.22 3.18
N HIS A 154 -12.48 14.04 3.50
CA HIS A 154 -11.77 12.78 3.31
C HIS A 154 -10.95 12.45 4.54
N MET A 155 -10.71 11.16 4.76
CA MET A 155 -9.80 10.68 5.77
C MET A 155 -8.91 9.58 5.20
N ALA A 156 -7.70 9.47 5.73
CA ALA A 156 -6.79 8.36 5.50
C ALA A 156 -6.48 7.71 6.84
N ALA A 157 -6.54 6.37 6.93
CA ALA A 157 -6.27 5.66 8.17
C ALA A 157 -5.44 4.40 7.96
N SER A 158 -4.63 4.05 8.95
CA SER A 158 -3.85 2.81 8.99
C SER A 158 -3.88 2.22 10.40
N GLU A 159 -4.08 0.91 10.50
CA GLU A 159 -4.02 0.13 11.73
C GLU A 159 -2.91 -0.93 11.62
N PHE A 160 -1.92 -0.88 12.51
CA PHE A 160 -0.76 -1.78 12.44
C PHE A 160 -0.05 -1.95 13.79
N VAL A 161 0.89 -2.90 13.85
CA VAL A 161 1.81 -3.08 14.97
C VAL A 161 3.11 -2.30 14.72
N ASP A 162 3.46 -1.38 15.61
CA ASP A 162 4.69 -0.60 15.50
C ASP A 162 5.94 -1.39 15.93
N GLY A 163 7.12 -0.77 15.82
CA GLY A 163 8.40 -1.40 16.20
C GLY A 163 8.53 -1.75 17.68
N SER A 164 7.62 -1.30 18.55
CA SER A 164 7.55 -1.67 19.96
C SER A 164 6.62 -2.86 20.22
N GLY A 165 5.97 -3.40 19.19
CA GLY A 165 4.98 -4.47 19.32
C GLY A 165 3.59 -3.97 19.74
N ARG A 166 3.35 -2.65 19.72
CA ARG A 166 2.07 -2.06 20.09
C ARG A 166 1.20 -1.82 18.87
N TRP A 167 -0.09 -2.09 19.01
CA TRP A 167 -1.06 -1.69 18.00
C TRP A 167 -1.23 -0.18 18.02
N VAL A 168 -1.17 0.41 16.84
CA VAL A 168 -1.32 1.84 16.59
C VAL A 168 -2.35 2.08 15.51
N PHE A 169 -3.08 3.19 15.68
CA PHE A 169 -4.05 3.68 14.71
C PHE A 169 -3.63 5.10 14.31
N LYS A 170 -3.39 5.30 13.01
CA LYS A 170 -3.06 6.60 12.44
C LYS A 170 -4.25 7.09 11.64
N LEU A 171 -4.54 8.39 11.74
CA LEU A 171 -5.63 9.02 11.01
C LEU A 171 -5.19 10.40 10.52
N ALA A 172 -5.40 10.70 9.25
CA ALA A 172 -5.26 12.05 8.70
C ALA A 172 -6.61 12.53 8.18
N ALA A 173 -6.94 13.79 8.46
CA ALA A 173 -8.17 14.44 8.02
C ALA A 173 -7.85 15.48 6.95
N PHE A 174 -8.67 15.50 5.90
CA PHE A 174 -8.53 16.38 4.75
C PHE A 174 -9.84 17.15 4.53
N SER A 175 -9.70 18.42 4.14
CA SER A 175 -10.81 19.27 3.72
C SER A 175 -10.79 19.47 2.20
N GLY A 176 -11.90 19.99 1.67
CA GLY A 176 -12.08 20.20 0.25
C GLY A 176 -12.49 18.94 -0.53
N GLU A 177 -12.86 19.14 -1.79
CA GLU A 177 -13.47 18.08 -2.61
C GLU A 177 -12.43 17.17 -3.29
N ALA A 178 -11.15 17.54 -3.28
CA ALA A 178 -10.08 16.70 -3.81
C ALA A 178 -9.83 15.48 -2.89
N ALA A 179 -10.12 14.28 -3.38
CA ALA A 179 -9.84 13.03 -2.67
C ALA A 179 -8.35 12.69 -2.75
N PRO A 180 -7.70 12.19 -1.69
CA PRO A 180 -6.39 11.55 -1.79
C PRO A 180 -6.49 10.17 -2.47
N PRO A 181 -5.49 9.68 -3.23
CA PRO A 181 -4.49 10.44 -3.95
C PRO A 181 -5.11 10.89 -5.29
N SER A 182 -5.56 12.15 -5.40
CA SER A 182 -6.00 12.69 -6.69
C SER A 182 -4.88 13.51 -7.33
N GLY A 183 -5.05 13.81 -8.63
CA GLY A 183 -4.15 14.72 -9.35
C GLY A 183 -4.31 16.19 -8.93
N ALA A 184 -5.32 16.51 -8.11
CA ALA A 184 -5.44 17.81 -7.45
C ALA A 184 -4.85 17.71 -6.04
N ASP A 185 -4.31 18.80 -5.49
CA ASP A 185 -3.70 18.80 -4.16
C ASP A 185 -4.79 18.77 -3.06
N PRO A 186 -4.96 17.67 -2.30
CA PRO A 186 -5.84 17.65 -1.14
C PRO A 186 -5.31 18.56 -0.02
N VAL A 187 -6.23 19.21 0.71
CA VAL A 187 -5.87 20.08 1.83
C VAL A 187 -5.81 19.28 3.12
N LEU A 188 -4.61 18.89 3.52
CA LEU A 188 -4.37 18.26 4.83
C LEU A 188 -4.69 19.23 5.96
N CYS A 189 -5.59 18.82 6.85
CA CYS A 189 -5.89 19.57 8.06
C CYS A 189 -4.94 19.19 9.18
N ARG A 190 -5.01 17.92 9.60
CA ARG A 190 -4.29 17.38 10.78
C ARG A 190 -4.11 15.88 10.65
N ALA A 191 -3.11 15.38 11.39
CA ALA A 191 -2.91 13.97 11.66
C ALA A 191 -3.01 13.66 13.15
N TYR A 192 -3.62 12.53 13.45
CA TYR A 192 -3.93 12.01 14.77
C TYR A 192 -3.30 10.63 14.92
N SER A 193 -2.88 10.32 16.14
CA SER A 193 -2.29 9.03 16.47
C SER A 193 -2.92 8.49 17.73
N TYR A 194 -3.23 7.20 17.68
CA TYR A 194 -3.78 6.45 18.78
C TYR A 194 -3.06 5.11 18.94
N THR A 195 -3.24 4.47 20.07
CA THR A 195 -2.67 3.16 20.39
C THR A 195 -3.70 2.29 21.10
N ALA A 196 -3.57 0.98 20.98
CA ALA A 196 -4.34 0.08 21.81
C ALA A 196 -3.79 0.11 23.25
N ASP A 197 -4.71 0.08 24.21
CA ASP A 197 -4.41 -0.17 25.62
C ASP A 197 -3.89 -1.60 25.84
#